data_AF-A0AAP4A7R5-F1
#
_entry.id   AF-A0AAP4A7R5-F1
#
_cell.length_a   1.000
_cell.length_b   1.000
_cell.length_c   1.000
_cell.angle_alpha   90.00
_cell.angle_beta   90.00
_cell.angle_gamma   90.00
#
_symmetry.space_group_name_H-M   'P 1'
#
loop_
_entity.id
_entity.type
_entity.pdbx_description
1 polymer ?
#
loop_
_entity_poly.entity_id
_entity_poly.type
_entity_poly.pdbx_seq_one_letter_code
_entity_poly.pdbx_strand_id
1 'polypeptide(L)'
;MDYEYIDIEKENIPYRFDIELAEQMYTFEVHYNAENDYFTIDLELDGEVLVYGEKIVYGIPLFYDVQDDRFPKVPIVPYDESENSTAVTWDTLGVSVFLYVIEDSEDEDDA
;
A
#
# COMPACT_ATOMS: atom_id res chain seq x y z
N MET A 1 -1.90 18.41 8.26
CA MET A 1 -2.00 17.50 7.12
C MET A 1 -2.47 16.20 7.73
N ASP A 2 -3.72 15.83 7.50
CA ASP A 2 -4.18 14.49 7.84
C ASP A 2 -3.56 13.57 6.80
N TYR A 3 -2.69 12.67 7.23
CA TYR A 3 -2.07 11.69 6.35
C TYR A 3 -2.89 10.42 6.42
N GLU A 4 -3.50 10.04 5.30
CA GLU A 4 -4.14 8.76 5.18
C GLU A 4 -3.08 7.73 4.76
N TYR A 5 -2.79 6.81 5.68
CA TYR A 5 -1.89 5.69 5.41
C TYR A 5 -2.57 4.38 5.81
N ILE A 6 -2.21 3.31 5.12
CA ILE A 6 -2.73 1.98 5.37
C ILE A 6 -1.94 1.37 6.54
N ASP A 7 -2.63 1.12 7.64
CA ASP A 7 -2.05 0.44 8.80
C ASP A 7 -1.84 -1.06 8.53
N ILE A 8 -0.62 -1.54 8.77
CA ILE A 8 -0.26 -2.94 8.58
C ILE A 8 -0.10 -3.65 9.94
N GLU A 9 -1.00 -4.57 10.23
CA GLU A 9 -0.99 -5.39 11.45
C GLU A 9 -0.01 -6.57 11.31
N LYS A 10 1.30 -6.29 11.41
CA LYS A 10 2.37 -7.29 11.16
C LYS A 10 2.23 -8.60 11.93
N GLU A 11 1.68 -8.55 13.15
CA GLU A 11 1.48 -9.73 14.01
C GLU A 11 0.42 -10.71 13.48
N ASN A 12 -0.43 -10.27 12.54
CA ASN A 12 -1.47 -11.08 11.96
C ASN A 12 -1.07 -11.70 10.60
N ILE A 13 0.11 -11.38 10.07
CA ILE A 13 0.55 -11.84 8.75
C ILE A 13 0.73 -13.38 8.72
N PRO A 14 0.15 -14.09 7.73
CA PRO A 14 -0.65 -13.56 6.64
C PRO A 14 -2.08 -13.19 7.06
N TYR A 15 -2.54 -12.01 6.65
CA TYR A 15 -3.91 -11.58 6.90
C TYR A 15 -4.50 -10.81 5.73
N ARG A 16 -5.83 -10.75 5.73
CA ARG A 16 -6.63 -10.04 4.75
C ARG A 16 -7.44 -8.93 5.38
N PHE A 17 -7.66 -7.86 4.64
CA PHE A 17 -8.57 -6.80 5.00
C PHE A 17 -9.14 -6.13 3.75
N ASP A 18 -10.34 -5.56 3.90
CA ASP A 18 -10.97 -4.77 2.84
C ASP A 18 -10.61 -3.30 3.02
N ILE A 19 -10.41 -2.60 1.90
CA ILE A 19 -10.08 -1.18 1.86
C ILE A 19 -10.83 -0.50 0.71
N GLU A 20 -11.33 0.71 0.95
CA GLU A 20 -11.90 1.57 -0.09
C GLU A 20 -10.79 2.46 -0.64
N LEU A 21 -10.60 2.46 -1.96
CA LEU A 21 -9.61 3.30 -2.66
C LEU A 21 -10.28 3.90 -3.89
N ALA A 22 -10.36 5.23 -3.97
CA ALA A 22 -11.03 5.94 -5.06
C ALA A 22 -12.45 5.39 -5.36
N GLU A 23 -13.29 5.30 -4.32
CA GLU A 23 -14.68 4.81 -4.36
C GLU A 23 -14.83 3.33 -4.78
N GLN A 24 -13.74 2.55 -4.77
CA GLN A 24 -13.75 1.13 -5.10
C GLN A 24 -13.25 0.29 -3.92
N MET A 25 -14.02 -0.74 -3.56
CA MET A 25 -13.62 -1.71 -2.54
C MET A 25 -12.66 -2.75 -3.12
N TYR A 26 -11.52 -2.92 -2.46
CA TYR A 26 -10.51 -3.93 -2.73
C TYR A 26 -10.31 -4.81 -1.50
N THR A 27 -9.83 -6.03 -1.71
CA THR A 27 -9.30 -6.87 -0.63
C THR A 27 -7.80 -7.01 -0.80
N PHE A 28 -7.03 -6.67 0.24
CA PHE A 28 -5.59 -6.88 0.28
C PHE A 28 -5.30 -8.14 1.09
N GLU A 29 -4.31 -8.93 0.68
CA GLU A 29 -3.67 -9.96 1.52
C GLU A 29 -2.20 -9.62 1.70
N VAL A 30 -1.76 -9.48 2.95
CA VAL A 30 -0.37 -9.11 3.25
C VAL A 30 0.42 -10.36 3.62
N HIS A 31 1.59 -10.52 3.00
CA HIS A 31 2.55 -11.58 3.31
C HIS A 31 3.91 -10.99 3.70
N TYR A 32 4.70 -11.79 4.42
CA TYR A 32 6.07 -11.46 4.79
C TYR A 32 7.02 -12.63 4.49
N ASN A 33 8.12 -12.34 3.81
CA ASN A 33 9.21 -13.27 3.57
C ASN A 33 10.31 -13.06 4.62
N ALA A 34 10.33 -13.90 5.65
CA ALA A 34 11.31 -13.80 6.73
C ALA A 34 12.75 -14.15 6.32
N GLU A 35 12.95 -14.90 5.25
CA GLU A 35 14.29 -15.27 4.77
C GLU A 35 15.00 -14.11 4.07
N ASN A 36 14.24 -13.23 3.41
CA ASN A 36 14.75 -12.15 2.58
C ASN A 36 14.27 -10.75 3.04
N ASP A 37 13.54 -10.69 4.16
CA ASP A 37 13.09 -9.47 4.84
C ASP A 37 12.34 -8.49 3.92
N TYR A 38 11.25 -8.96 3.33
CA TYR A 38 10.36 -8.10 2.54
C TYR A 38 8.89 -8.53 2.65
N PHE A 39 8.01 -7.56 2.40
CA PHE A 39 6.56 -7.76 2.36
C PHE A 39 6.06 -7.84 0.92
N THR A 40 4.94 -8.54 0.74
CA THR A 40 4.18 -8.52 -0.50
C THR A 40 2.69 -8.37 -0.23
N ILE A 41 1.97 -7.87 -1.24
CA ILE A 41 0.52 -7.72 -1.22
C ILE A 41 -0.08 -8.49 -2.40
N ASP A 42 -1.14 -9.25 -2.12
CA ASP A 42 -2.08 -9.69 -3.15
C ASP A 42 -3.24 -8.70 -3.20
N LEU A 43 -3.75 -8.45 -4.41
CA LEU A 43 -4.88 -7.54 -4.64
C LEU A 43 -6.05 -8.32 -5.23
N GLU A 44 -7.23 -8.17 -4.65
CA GLU A 44 -8.48 -8.69 -5.19
C GLU A 44 -9.53 -7.59 -5.38
N LEU A 45 -10.38 -7.79 -6.37
CA LEU A 45 -11.54 -6.98 -6.67
C LEU A 45 -12.73 -7.91 -6.93
N ASP A 46 -13.84 -7.73 -6.19
CA ASP A 46 -15.05 -8.55 -6.31
C ASP A 46 -14.81 -10.08 -6.23
N GLY A 47 -13.80 -10.49 -5.45
CA GLY A 47 -13.40 -11.89 -5.28
C GLY A 47 -12.58 -12.48 -6.43
N GLU A 48 -12.19 -11.67 -7.42
CA GLU A 48 -11.19 -12.02 -8.43
C GLU A 48 -9.81 -11.49 -8.00
N VAL A 49 -8.80 -12.35 -8.03
CA VAL A 49 -7.41 -11.91 -7.78
C VAL A 49 -6.87 -11.21 -9.01
N LEU A 50 -6.46 -9.95 -8.83
CA LEU A 50 -5.86 -9.12 -9.88
C LEU A 50 -4.34 -9.31 -9.94
N VAL A 51 -3.67 -9.43 -8.79
CA VAL A 51 -2.23 -9.72 -8.72
C VAL A 51 -1.88 -10.51 -7.46
N TYR A 52 -0.85 -11.34 -7.58
CA TYR A 52 -0.21 -12.04 -6.48
C TYR A 52 1.19 -11.50 -6.25
N GLY A 53 1.53 -11.26 -4.99
CA GLY A 53 2.91 -11.05 -4.56
C GLY A 53 3.53 -9.74 -5.00
N GLU A 54 2.75 -8.66 -5.13
CA GLU A 54 3.31 -7.33 -5.41
C GLU A 54 4.24 -6.94 -4.27
N LYS A 55 5.53 -6.76 -4.58
CA LYS A 55 6.52 -6.45 -3.56
C LYS A 55 6.39 -5.00 -3.11
N ILE A 56 6.32 -4.78 -1.81
CA ILE A 56 6.35 -3.44 -1.25
C ILE A 56 7.79 -2.93 -1.30
N VAL A 57 8.07 -1.98 -2.21
CA VAL A 57 9.42 -1.39 -2.39
C VAL A 57 9.40 0.08 -2.01
N TYR A 58 10.33 0.48 -1.15
CA TYR A 58 10.44 1.87 -0.68
C TYR A 58 10.48 2.87 -1.84
N GLY A 59 9.63 3.90 -1.78
CA GLY A 59 9.56 4.97 -2.77
C GLY A 59 9.01 4.57 -4.14
N ILE A 60 8.59 3.32 -4.33
CA ILE A 60 7.95 2.85 -5.56
C ILE A 60 6.45 2.67 -5.27
N PRO A 61 5.55 3.36 -6.00
CA PRO A 61 4.13 3.14 -5.84
C PRO A 61 3.76 1.67 -6.14
N LEU A 62 2.85 1.10 -5.35
CA LEU A 62 2.32 -0.23 -5.65
C LEU A 62 1.65 -0.23 -7.02
N PHE A 63 1.84 -1.30 -7.78
CA PHE A 63 1.20 -1.53 -9.08
C PHE A 63 1.52 -0.47 -10.16
N TYR A 64 2.60 0.30 -10.00
CA TYR A 64 2.94 1.43 -10.89
C TYR A 64 3.15 1.05 -12.37
N ASP A 65 3.47 -0.22 -12.64
CA ASP A 65 3.75 -0.75 -13.98
C ASP A 65 2.56 -1.51 -14.59
N VAL A 66 1.42 -1.53 -13.91
CA VAL A 66 0.20 -2.21 -14.36
C VAL A 66 -0.65 -1.29 -15.24
N GLN A 67 -1.09 -1.81 -16.39
CA GLN A 67 -2.01 -1.13 -17.31
C GLN A 67 -3.35 -1.89 -17.35
N ASP A 68 -4.09 -1.85 -16.25
CA ASP A 68 -5.41 -2.46 -16.09
C ASP A 68 -6.29 -1.52 -15.24
N ASP A 69 -7.42 -1.08 -15.80
CA ASP A 69 -8.33 -0.10 -15.18
C ASP A 69 -9.02 -0.62 -13.90
N ARG A 70 -8.89 -1.93 -13.62
CA ARG A 70 -9.39 -2.55 -12.38
C ARG A 70 -8.49 -2.30 -11.18
N PHE A 71 -7.26 -1.80 -11.34
CA PHE A 71 -6.35 -1.50 -10.24
C PHE A 71 -6.68 -0.15 -9.59
N PRO A 72 -6.23 0.10 -8.34
CA PRO A 72 -6.45 1.36 -7.65
C PRO A 72 -6.00 2.57 -8.49
N LYS A 73 -6.87 3.59 -8.56
CA LYS A 73 -6.61 4.83 -9.31
C LYS A 73 -5.85 5.88 -8.50
N VAL A 74 -5.56 5.59 -7.24
CA VAL A 74 -4.78 6.43 -6.33
C VAL A 74 -3.43 5.76 -6.06
N PRO A 75 -2.31 6.51 -6.09
CA PRO A 75 -1.00 5.97 -5.74
C PRO A 75 -0.95 5.55 -4.27
N ILE A 76 -0.40 4.36 -4.01
CA ILE A 76 -0.05 3.89 -2.67
C ILE A 76 1.47 3.79 -2.60
N VAL A 77 2.10 4.65 -1.78
CA VAL A 77 3.56 4.81 -1.77
C VAL A 77 4.14 4.45 -0.40
N PRO A 78 5.06 3.48 -0.31
CA PRO A 78 5.79 3.20 0.91
C PRO A 78 6.84 4.29 1.16
N TYR A 79 6.68 5.07 2.23
CA TYR A 79 7.53 6.23 2.50
C TYR A 79 7.79 6.42 3.99
N ASP A 80 8.90 7.09 4.32
CA ASP A 80 9.26 7.52 5.68
C ASP A 80 9.37 9.05 5.66
N GLU A 81 8.41 9.73 6.29
CA GLU A 81 8.39 11.19 6.37
C GLU A 81 9.58 11.79 7.12
N SER A 82 10.21 11.01 8.01
CA SER A 82 11.41 11.43 8.72
C SER A 82 12.69 11.28 7.89
N GLU A 83 12.60 10.65 6.71
CA GLU A 83 13.69 10.37 5.77
C GLU A 83 14.85 9.56 6.38
N ASN A 84 14.61 8.84 7.49
CA ASN A 84 15.65 8.07 8.17
C ASN A 84 15.77 6.63 7.65
N SER A 85 14.74 6.13 6.97
CA SER A 85 14.64 4.78 6.46
C SER A 85 14.47 4.81 4.94
N THR A 86 15.09 3.85 4.25
CA THR A 86 15.07 3.74 2.78
C THR A 86 14.74 2.33 2.29
N ALA A 87 14.23 1.48 3.19
CA ALA A 87 13.87 0.10 2.91
C ALA A 87 12.61 -0.28 3.67
N VAL A 88 11.80 -1.15 3.06
CA VAL A 88 10.62 -1.76 3.67
C VAL A 88 11.03 -3.13 4.19
N THR A 89 11.19 -3.25 5.50
CA THR A 89 11.60 -4.45 6.24
C THR A 89 10.73 -4.64 7.46
N TRP A 90 10.85 -5.78 8.16
CA TRP A 90 10.09 -6.04 9.37
C TRP A 90 10.22 -4.93 10.41
N ASP A 91 11.41 -4.35 10.52
CA ASP A 91 11.73 -3.31 11.51
C ASP A 91 11.25 -1.92 11.11
N THR A 92 11.01 -1.66 9.81
CA THR A 92 10.65 -0.32 9.32
C THR A 92 9.17 -0.15 9.02
N LEU A 93 8.49 -1.17 8.45
CA LEU A 93 7.09 -1.06 8.06
C LEU A 93 6.19 -0.91 9.30
N GLY A 94 5.33 0.12 9.32
CA GLY A 94 4.48 0.47 10.46
C GLY A 94 5.22 1.08 11.65
N VAL A 95 6.51 1.46 11.47
CA VAL A 95 7.33 2.09 12.51
C VAL A 95 7.89 3.43 12.01
N SER A 96 8.64 3.38 10.93
CA SER A 96 9.19 4.55 10.24
C SER A 96 8.70 4.66 8.80
N VAL A 97 8.44 3.53 8.15
CA VAL A 97 7.88 3.47 6.80
C VAL A 97 6.41 3.11 6.86
N PHE A 98 5.57 3.89 6.20
CA PHE A 98 4.11 3.70 6.12
C PHE A 98 3.66 3.70 4.65
N LEU A 99 2.50 3.10 4.37
CA LEU A 99 1.90 3.06 3.04
C LEU A 99 0.95 4.24 2.86
N TYR A 100 1.43 5.33 2.27
CA TYR A 100 0.62 6.54 2.09
C TYR A 100 -0.29 6.40 0.87
N VAL A 101 -1.56 6.74 1.04
CA VAL A 101 -2.51 6.88 -0.06
C VAL A 101 -2.49 8.34 -0.51
N ILE A 102 -2.19 8.59 -1.78
CA ILE A 102 -2.14 9.94 -2.34
C ILE A 102 -3.43 10.20 -3.10
N GLU A 103 -4.41 10.78 -2.42
CA GLU A 103 -5.63 11.26 -3.07
C GLU A 103 -5.40 12.67 -3.61
N ASP A 104 -5.85 12.94 -4.84
CA ASP A 104 -5.93 14.32 -5.32
C ASP A 104 -6.97 15.02 -4.43
N SER A 105 -6.51 15.96 -3.62
CA SER A 105 -7.40 16.94 -3.00
C SER A 105 -7.98 17.81 -4.12
N GLU A 106 -9.09 17.38 -4.73
CA GLU A 106 -10.01 18.32 -5.35
C GLU A 106 -10.54 19.22 -4.22
N ASP A 107 -9.88 20.35 -3.97
CA ASP A 107 -10.44 21.62 -3.46
C ASP A 107 -9.34 22.58 -2.94
N GLU A 108 -8.66 23.28 -3.84
CA GLU A 108 -8.32 24.71 -3.67
C GLU A 108 -8.52 25.43 -5.02
N ASP A 109 -9.68 25.23 -5.66
CA ASP A 109 -10.25 26.22 -6.58
C ASP A 109 -11.29 27.04 -5.77
N ASP A 110 -10.80 27.93 -4.90
CA ASP A 110 -11.67 28.92 -4.24
C ASP A 110 -10.88 30.22 -3.95
N ALA A 111 -10.64 31.03 -5.00
CA ALA A 111 -10.78 32.51 -5.04
C ALA A 111 -10.19 33.16 -6.31
#